data_AF-A0A3B9NDY5-F1
#
_entry.id   AF-A0A3B9NDY5-F1
#
_cell.length_a   1.000
_cell.length_b   1.000
_cell.length_c   1.000
_cell.angle_alpha   90.00
_cell.angle_beta   90.00
_cell.angle_gamma   90.00
#
_symmetry.space_group_name_H-M   'P 1'
#
loop_
_entity.id
_entity.type
_entity.pdbx_description
1 polymer ?
#
loop_
_entity_poly.entity_id
_entity_poly.type
_entity_poly.pdbx_seq_one_letter_code
_entity_poly.pdbx_strand_id
1 'polypeptide(L)'
;MWNNRIKAWGRGTITSIKGSYAAMVTSTQQTGEGEKSIKILYKQDFGQIERISFDFNRYLVFLHKGAGKGVAGSKGSTWETKSGKKKSTNPKSLGKLGTGKRKAKKWLNPQLDRAVPKLADMLLEEKWEGALKAIQLK
;
A
#
# COMPACT_ATOMS: atom_id res chain seq x y z
N MET A 1 0.91 25.50 3.94
CA MET A 1 -0.23 24.69 3.44
C MET A 1 0.00 23.22 3.74
N TRP A 2 -0.57 22.72 4.83
CA TRP A 2 -0.40 21.38 5.40
C TRP A 2 -0.58 20.22 4.40
N ASN A 3 -1.62 20.28 3.56
CA ASN A 3 -1.83 19.27 2.51
C ASN A 3 -0.64 19.09 1.57
N ASN A 4 0.15 20.14 1.33
CA ASN A 4 1.33 20.06 0.47
C ASN A 4 2.46 19.27 1.15
N ARG A 5 2.61 19.37 2.48
CA ARG A 5 3.56 18.56 3.27
C ARG A 5 3.17 17.08 3.22
N ILE A 6 1.90 16.76 3.47
CA ILE A 6 1.39 15.38 3.35
C ILE A 6 1.60 14.84 1.92
N LYS A 7 1.28 15.63 0.88
CA LYS A 7 1.50 15.22 -0.51
C LYS A 7 2.98 15.01 -0.82
N ALA A 8 3.89 15.84 -0.28
CA ALA A 8 5.32 15.67 -0.44
C ALA A 8 5.81 14.37 0.23
N TRP A 9 5.37 14.10 1.46
CA TRP A 9 5.63 12.83 2.14
C TRP A 9 5.12 11.63 1.34
N GLY A 10 3.91 11.72 0.82
CA GLY A 10 3.32 10.62 0.05
C GLY A 10 4.01 10.39 -1.29
N ARG A 11 4.52 11.45 -1.94
CA ARG A 11 5.40 11.32 -3.12
C ARG A 11 6.72 10.61 -2.77
N GLY A 12 7.35 10.95 -1.66
CA GLY A 12 8.57 10.24 -1.20
C GLY A 12 8.28 8.76 -0.94
N THR A 13 7.19 8.49 -0.22
CA THR A 13 6.77 7.14 0.16
C THR A 13 6.45 6.29 -1.06
N ILE A 14 5.68 6.80 -2.03
CA ILE A 14 5.33 6.04 -3.23
C ILE A 14 6.55 5.75 -4.10
N THR A 15 7.51 6.68 -4.17
CA THR A 15 8.79 6.47 -4.86
C THR A 15 9.60 5.35 -4.20
N SER A 16 9.72 5.34 -2.87
CA SER A 16 10.41 4.25 -2.15
C SER A 16 9.73 2.89 -2.34
N ILE A 17 8.39 2.86 -2.33
CA ILE A 17 7.61 1.64 -2.58
C ILE A 17 7.86 1.12 -4.00
N LYS A 18 7.78 1.99 -5.02
CA LYS A 18 8.03 1.62 -6.41
C LYS A 18 9.45 1.14 -6.64
N GLY A 19 10.45 1.83 -6.08
CA GLY A 19 11.85 1.39 -6.13
C GLY A 19 12.05 0.02 -5.46
N SER A 20 11.42 -0.20 -4.30
CA SER A 20 11.47 -1.48 -3.60
C SER A 20 10.80 -2.61 -4.39
N TYR A 21 9.72 -2.33 -5.11
CA TYR A 21 9.09 -3.29 -6.00
C TYR A 21 9.97 -3.60 -7.21
N ALA A 22 10.50 -2.57 -7.88
CA ALA A 22 11.35 -2.71 -9.06
C ALA A 22 12.61 -3.53 -8.77
N ALA A 23 13.27 -3.29 -7.62
CA ALA A 23 14.45 -4.05 -7.20
C ALA A 23 14.16 -5.56 -6.99
N MET A 24 12.90 -5.94 -6.77
CA MET A 24 12.50 -7.33 -6.50
C MET A 24 12.03 -8.08 -7.76
N VAL A 25 11.75 -7.39 -8.86
CA VAL A 25 11.20 -7.99 -10.07
C VAL A 25 12.28 -7.98 -11.16
N THR A 26 12.70 -9.16 -11.59
CA THR A 26 13.78 -9.35 -12.57
C THR A 26 13.30 -9.24 -14.03
N SER A 27 11.99 -9.30 -14.27
CA SER A 27 11.41 -9.23 -15.61
C SER A 27 10.87 -7.82 -15.87
N THR A 28 11.48 -7.12 -16.83
CA THR A 28 11.10 -5.76 -17.25
C THR A 28 9.62 -5.63 -17.61
N GLN A 29 9.03 -6.67 -18.24
CA GLN A 29 7.60 -6.70 -18.59
C GLN A 29 6.68 -6.76 -17.35
N GLN A 30 7.04 -7.56 -16.33
CA GLN A 30 6.26 -7.63 -15.09
C GLN A 30 6.47 -6.41 -14.19
N THR A 31 7.63 -5.76 -14.29
CA THR A 31 7.93 -4.53 -13.54
C THR A 31 7.04 -3.39 -14.01
N GLY A 32 6.93 -3.16 -15.32
CA GLY A 32 6.22 -2.00 -15.87
C GLY A 32 4.73 -1.91 -15.47
N GLU A 33 3.96 -2.98 -15.65
CA GLU A 33 2.53 -2.95 -15.30
C GLU A 33 2.28 -2.92 -13.80
N GLY A 34 3.09 -3.64 -13.02
CA GLY A 34 2.95 -3.67 -11.56
C GLY A 34 3.28 -2.33 -10.94
N GLU A 35 4.38 -1.72 -11.36
CA GLU A 35 4.79 -0.41 -10.88
C GLU A 35 3.79 0.68 -11.23
N LYS A 36 3.27 0.68 -12.47
CA LYS A 36 2.22 1.62 -12.91
C LYS A 36 0.92 1.48 -12.11
N SER A 37 0.63 0.28 -11.60
CA SER A 37 -0.55 0.05 -10.76
C SER A 37 -0.41 0.63 -9.36
N ILE A 38 0.82 0.81 -8.86
CA ILE A 38 1.09 1.33 -7.51
C ILE A 38 0.82 2.84 -7.48
N LYS A 39 -0.22 3.23 -6.75
CA LYS A 39 -0.72 4.60 -6.64
C LYS A 39 -0.97 4.96 -5.18
N ILE A 40 -0.89 6.25 -4.91
CA ILE A 40 -1.35 6.85 -3.66
C ILE A 40 -2.56 7.73 -3.97
N LEU A 41 -3.62 7.56 -3.19
CA LEU A 41 -4.86 8.32 -3.31
C LEU A 41 -5.08 9.14 -2.03
N TYR A 42 -5.59 10.34 -2.21
CA TYR A 42 -5.94 11.24 -1.11
C TYR A 42 -7.43 11.54 -1.18
N LYS A 43 -8.15 11.21 -0.11
CA LYS A 43 -9.51 11.72 0.10
C LYS A 43 -9.40 13.00 0.91
N GLN A 44 -10.05 14.05 0.44
CA GLN A 44 -10.13 15.32 1.14
C GLN A 44 -11.54 15.54 1.67
N ASP A 45 -11.60 16.14 2.85
CA ASP A 45 -12.83 16.62 3.47
C ASP A 45 -12.56 17.99 4.11
N PHE A 46 -13.50 18.94 3.93
CA PHE A 46 -13.34 20.34 4.35
C PHE A 46 -11.97 20.98 4.01
N GLY A 47 -11.43 20.65 2.83
CA GLY A 47 -10.14 21.18 2.37
C GLY A 47 -8.91 20.57 3.05
N GLN A 48 -9.07 19.56 3.92
CA GLN A 48 -7.98 18.82 4.57
C GLN A 48 -7.93 17.38 4.06
N ILE A 49 -6.75 16.76 4.06
CA ILE A 49 -6.62 15.34 3.74
C ILE A 49 -7.15 14.50 4.92
N GLU A 50 -8.25 13.77 4.69
CA GLU A 50 -8.89 12.88 5.67
C GLU A 50 -8.32 11.46 5.59
N ARG A 51 -8.04 10.98 4.37
CA ARG A 51 -7.59 9.60 4.14
C ARG A 51 -6.49 9.53 3.10
N ILE A 52 -5.51 8.67 3.38
CA ILE A 52 -4.46 8.27 2.46
C ILE A 52 -4.64 6.78 2.18
N SER A 53 -4.74 6.41 0.90
CA SER A 53 -4.88 5.00 0.47
C SER A 53 -3.76 4.63 -0.50
N PHE A 54 -3.24 3.40 -0.38
CA PHE A 54 -2.28 2.83 -1.32
C PHE A 54 -2.99 1.79 -2.18
N ASP A 55 -3.08 2.08 -3.48
CA ASP A 55 -3.76 1.25 -4.45
C ASP A 55 -2.75 0.54 -5.33
N PHE A 56 -3.02 -0.73 -5.65
CA PHE A 56 -2.20 -1.55 -6.53
C PHE A 56 -2.97 -2.78 -7.00
N ASN A 57 -2.50 -3.39 -8.09
CA ASN A 57 -3.10 -4.61 -8.58
C ASN A 57 -2.98 -5.75 -7.56
N ARG A 58 -4.07 -6.52 -7.39
CA ARG A 58 -4.15 -7.60 -6.41
C ARG A 58 -3.00 -8.61 -6.47
N TYR A 59 -2.48 -8.90 -7.67
CA TYR A 59 -1.41 -9.90 -7.80
C TYR A 59 -0.12 -9.51 -7.06
N LEU A 60 0.10 -8.21 -6.79
CA LEU A 60 1.24 -7.75 -6.02
C LEU A 60 1.15 -8.17 -4.54
N VAL A 61 -0.05 -8.43 -4.01
CA VAL A 61 -0.23 -9.06 -2.68
C VAL A 61 0.35 -10.47 -2.68
N PHE A 62 0.15 -11.22 -3.77
CA PHE A 62 0.68 -12.57 -3.88
C PHE A 62 2.20 -12.56 -3.91
N LEU A 63 2.80 -11.58 -4.59
CA LEU A 63 4.24 -11.35 -4.53
C LEU A 63 4.70 -11.02 -3.10
N HIS A 64 3.97 -10.10 -2.45
CA HIS A 64 4.29 -9.63 -1.10
C HIS A 64 4.29 -10.76 -0.06
N LYS A 65 3.29 -11.64 -0.13
CA LYS A 65 3.09 -12.74 0.81
C LYS A 65 3.72 -14.07 0.36
N GLY A 66 4.24 -14.16 -0.86
CA GLY A 66 4.75 -15.41 -1.42
C GLY A 66 3.66 -16.40 -1.82
N ALA A 67 2.43 -15.92 -2.04
CA ALA A 67 1.33 -16.78 -2.47
C ALA A 67 1.48 -17.21 -3.95
N GLY A 68 1.03 -18.42 -4.24
CA GLY A 68 1.12 -19.05 -5.55
C GLY A 68 -0.08 -19.95 -5.82
N LYS A 69 -0.06 -20.65 -6.96
CA LYS A 69 -1.14 -21.57 -7.31
C LYS A 69 -1.23 -22.68 -6.26
N GLY A 70 -2.42 -22.89 -5.69
CA GLY A 70 -2.67 -23.94 -4.71
C GLY A 70 -2.20 -23.65 -3.29
N VAL A 71 -1.61 -22.48 -3.01
CA VAL A 71 -1.09 -22.10 -1.69
C VAL A 71 -1.63 -20.73 -1.27
N ALA A 72 -2.70 -20.75 -0.48
CA ALA A 72 -3.39 -19.56 0.02
C ALA A 72 -3.20 -19.40 1.54
N GLY A 73 -3.49 -18.20 2.04
CA GLY A 73 -3.49 -17.88 3.47
C GLY A 73 -4.62 -18.55 4.24
N SER A 74 -4.81 -18.12 5.49
CA SER A 74 -5.91 -18.59 6.34
C SER A 74 -7.28 -18.07 5.90
N LYS A 75 -7.33 -16.91 5.23
CA LYS A 75 -8.55 -16.31 4.72
C LYS A 75 -8.58 -16.34 3.19
N GLY A 76 -9.70 -16.79 2.64
CA GLY A 76 -10.00 -16.75 1.21
C GLY A 76 -10.54 -15.40 0.78
N SER A 77 -10.86 -15.30 -0.51
CA SER A 77 -11.51 -14.12 -1.10
C SER A 77 -12.31 -14.52 -2.34
N THR A 78 -13.25 -13.67 -2.72
CA THR A 78 -14.03 -13.77 -3.95
C THR A 78 -13.62 -12.63 -4.87
N TRP A 79 -13.62 -12.86 -6.19
CA TRP A 79 -13.33 -11.83 -7.18
C TRP A 79 -14.02 -12.11 -8.49
N GLU A 80 -14.17 -11.07 -9.28
CA GLU A 80 -14.71 -11.16 -10.63
C GLU A 80 -13.57 -11.12 -11.65
N THR A 81 -13.64 -11.97 -12.67
CA THR A 81 -12.68 -11.94 -13.79
C THR A 81 -13.07 -10.85 -14.78
N LYS A 82 -12.16 -10.48 -15.69
CA LYS A 82 -12.46 -9.55 -16.80
C LYS A 82 -13.69 -9.97 -17.64
N SER A 83 -13.99 -11.26 -17.66
CA SER A 83 -15.17 -11.85 -18.33
C SER A 83 -16.44 -11.92 -17.47
N GLY A 84 -16.49 -11.25 -16.31
CA GLY A 84 -17.66 -11.22 -15.42
C GLY A 84 -17.86 -12.49 -14.56
N LYS A 85 -16.99 -13.50 -14.68
CA LYS A 85 -17.13 -14.74 -13.90
C LYS A 85 -16.62 -14.53 -12.47
N LYS A 86 -17.49 -14.79 -11.50
CA LYS A 86 -17.10 -14.86 -10.08
C LYS A 86 -16.22 -16.09 -9.85
N LYS A 87 -15.08 -15.89 -9.20
CA LYS A 87 -14.17 -16.93 -8.72
C LYS A 87 -13.92 -16.73 -7.23
N SER A 88 -13.64 -17.82 -6.55
CA SER A 88 -13.28 -17.81 -5.14
C SER A 88 -11.99 -18.58 -4.91
N THR A 89 -11.35 -18.32 -3.76
CA THR A 89 -10.19 -19.08 -3.32
C THR A 89 -10.58 -20.55 -3.15
N ASN A 90 -9.83 -21.47 -3.77
CA ASN A 90 -10.03 -22.90 -3.57
C ASN A 90 -9.86 -23.26 -2.07
N PRO A 91 -10.87 -23.81 -1.40
CA PRO A 91 -10.78 -24.16 0.02
C PRO A 91 -9.59 -25.08 0.34
N LYS A 92 -9.24 -26.00 -0.56
CA LYS A 92 -8.09 -26.93 -0.39
C LYS A 92 -6.72 -26.24 -0.40
N SER A 93 -6.66 -24.95 -0.78
CA SER A 93 -5.44 -24.16 -0.78
C SER A 93 -5.22 -23.36 0.52
N LEU A 94 -6.25 -23.24 1.37
CA LEU A 94 -6.17 -22.45 2.60
C LEU A 94 -5.17 -23.05 3.60
N GLY A 95 -4.50 -22.19 4.35
CA GLY A 95 -3.51 -22.59 5.37
C GLY A 95 -2.16 -23.06 4.81
N LYS A 96 -1.99 -23.09 3.48
CA LYS A 96 -0.75 -23.56 2.81
C LYS A 96 0.20 -22.43 2.43
N LEU A 97 -0.03 -21.21 2.92
CA LEU A 97 0.85 -20.09 2.66
C LEU A 97 2.25 -20.39 3.22
N GLY A 98 3.28 -20.20 2.39
CA GLY A 98 4.67 -20.50 2.77
C GLY A 98 5.12 -21.94 2.49
N THR A 99 4.21 -22.88 2.19
CA THR A 99 4.58 -24.26 1.81
C THR A 99 4.89 -24.42 0.32
N GLY A 100 4.67 -23.37 -0.47
CA GLY A 100 4.92 -23.37 -1.91
C GLY A 100 6.36 -22.98 -2.27
N LYS A 101 6.72 -23.15 -3.55
CA LYS A 101 8.04 -22.78 -4.09
C LYS A 101 8.33 -21.27 -4.11
N ARG A 102 7.28 -20.42 -4.02
CA ARG A 102 7.42 -18.97 -4.15
C ARG A 102 7.82 -18.35 -2.82
N LYS A 103 8.94 -17.64 -2.80
CA LYS A 103 9.36 -16.83 -1.65
C LYS A 103 8.63 -15.49 -1.61
N ALA A 104 8.29 -15.03 -0.41
CA ALA A 104 7.69 -13.73 -0.16
C ALA A 104 8.70 -12.61 -0.49
N LYS A 105 8.25 -11.59 -1.23
CA LYS A 105 9.07 -10.41 -1.53
C LYS A 105 8.44 -9.18 -0.88
N LYS A 106 8.95 -8.77 0.28
CA LYS A 106 8.35 -7.72 1.12
C LYS A 106 8.60 -6.31 0.55
N TRP A 107 7.98 -5.97 -0.58
CA TRP A 107 8.17 -4.68 -1.26
C TRP A 107 7.41 -3.50 -0.63
N LEU A 108 6.30 -3.78 0.08
CA LEU A 108 5.39 -2.76 0.62
C LEU A 108 5.64 -2.47 2.11
N ASN A 109 5.36 -3.43 2.98
CA ASN A 109 5.39 -3.24 4.44
C ASN A 109 6.66 -2.55 4.96
N PRO A 110 7.89 -2.97 4.60
CA PRO A 110 9.09 -2.32 5.12
C PRO A 110 9.20 -0.83 4.77
N GLN A 111 8.60 -0.39 3.67
CA GLN A 111 8.58 1.02 3.29
C GLN A 111 7.52 1.79 4.10
N LEU A 112 6.35 1.18 4.33
CA LEU A 112 5.31 1.76 5.19
C LEU A 112 5.75 1.85 6.65
N ASP A 113 6.40 0.80 7.18
CA ASP A 113 6.88 0.75 8.56
C ASP A 113 7.89 1.88 8.85
N ARG A 114 8.62 2.35 7.83
CA ARG A 114 9.54 3.51 7.92
C ARG A 114 8.86 4.85 7.68
N ALA A 115 7.86 4.89 6.82
CA ALA A 115 7.24 6.14 6.37
C ALA A 115 6.11 6.61 7.29
N VAL A 116 5.29 5.69 7.81
CA VAL A 116 4.12 5.99 8.64
C VAL A 116 4.50 6.70 9.95
N PRO A 117 5.56 6.34 10.68
CA PRO A 117 5.97 7.09 11.88
C PRO A 117 6.26 8.56 11.58
N LYS A 118 6.96 8.86 10.48
CA LYS A 118 7.24 10.24 10.05
C LYS A 118 5.97 11.04 9.77
N LEU A 119 4.94 10.38 9.22
CA LEU A 119 3.63 11.00 9.02
C LEU A 119 2.96 11.34 10.36
N ALA A 120 3.06 10.43 11.34
CA ALA A 120 2.53 10.66 12.68
C ALA A 120 3.23 11.84 13.37
N ASP A 121 4.55 11.94 13.26
CA ASP A 121 5.32 13.07 13.82
C ASP A 121 4.85 14.40 13.22
N MET A 122 4.72 14.47 11.89
CA MET A 122 4.20 15.69 11.23
C MET A 122 2.77 16.02 11.69
N LEU A 123 1.90 15.03 11.89
CA LEU A 123 0.54 15.24 12.37
C LEU A 123 0.50 15.78 13.80
N LEU A 124 1.45 15.39 14.65
CA LEU A 124 1.59 15.93 16.00
C LEU A 124 2.05 17.39 15.97
N GLU A 125 3.02 17.73 15.11
CA GLU A 125 3.45 19.12 14.90
C GLU A 125 2.28 20.03 14.48
N GLU A 126 1.45 19.59 13.53
CA GLU A 126 0.29 20.36 13.06
C GLU A 126 -0.74 20.60 14.18
N LYS A 127 -1.02 19.58 15.00
CA LYS A 127 -1.93 19.72 16.14
C LYS A 127 -1.41 20.75 17.14
N TRP A 128 -0.10 20.76 17.38
CA TRP A 128 0.53 21.72 18.28
C TRP A 128 0.49 23.15 17.72
N GLU A 129 0.84 23.36 16.45
CA GLU A 129 0.74 24.67 15.80
C GLU A 129 -0.70 25.21 15.78
N GLY A 130 -1.66 24.34 15.49
CA GLY A 130 -3.09 24.67 15.53
C GLY A 130 -3.54 25.07 16.93
N ALA A 131 -3.11 24.33 17.96
CA ALA A 131 -3.41 24.64 19.35
C ALA A 131 -2.81 26.00 19.78
N LEU A 132 -1.55 26.28 19.43
CA LEU A 132 -0.91 27.58 19.73
C LEU A 132 -1.66 28.74 19.07
N LYS A 133 -2.06 28.61 17.80
CA LYS A 133 -2.87 29.63 17.11
C LYS A 133 -4.23 29.84 17.77
N ALA A 134 -4.85 28.77 18.27
CA ALA A 134 -6.12 28.84 18.99
C ALA A 134 -5.98 29.48 20.39
N ILE A 135 -4.87 29.21 21.09
CA ILE A 135 -4.56 29.84 22.38
C ILE A 135 -4.23 31.34 22.20
N GLN A 136 -3.66 31.72 21.05
CA GLN A 136 -3.37 33.11 20.70
C GLN A 136 -4.62 33.90 20.22
N LEU A 137 -5.85 33.44 20.49
CA LEU A 137 -7.06 34.20 20.17
C LEU A 137 -7.27 35.38 21.15
N LYS A 138 -6.87 36.57 20.67
CA LYS A 138 -7.04 37.95 21.16
C LYS A 138 -6.55 38.27 22.57
#